data_AF-A0A7C0YT53-F1
#
_entry.id   AF-A0A7C0YT53-F1
#
_cell.length_a   1.000
_cell.length_b   1.000
_cell.length_c   1.000
_cell.angle_alpha   90.00
_cell.angle_beta   90.00
_cell.angle_gamma   90.00
#
_symmetry.space_group_name_H-M   'P 1'
#
loop_
_entity.id
_entity.type
_entity.pdbx_description
1 polymer ?
#
loop_
_entity_poly.entity_id
_entity_poly.type
_entity_poly.pdbx_seq_one_letter_code
_entity_poly.pdbx_strand_id
1 'polypeptide(L)'
;QKEEAGEALTQLGPVQFSIGYSLHPVETIELPITRVIPSKKEKARGGAFGSKEILRYSLICFGGIVNENVGKETWLTEADRRLLLEALWRGTKEVITKNQAPRLLLHIIYKENNFHIGQLDTRIKGDYDPDHPPTTIKEIAINLTDLINVLKEFQGKVKVIEYLIDPAVTLSYAGKKYSATEIEQLLAITQIPVRKLEF
;
A
#
# COMPACT_ATOMS: atom_id res chain seq x y z
N GLN A 1 -21.30 39.17 -25.40
CA GLN A 1 -20.85 38.72 -24.07
C GLN A 1 -20.18 37.38 -24.28
N LYS A 2 -18.86 37.27 -24.05
CA LYS A 2 -18.11 36.01 -24.15
C LYS A 2 -18.22 35.32 -22.79
N GLU A 3 -18.78 34.13 -22.74
CA GLU A 3 -18.65 33.23 -21.59
C GLU A 3 -17.17 32.88 -21.43
N GLU A 4 -16.57 33.29 -20.33
CA GLU A 4 -15.30 32.74 -19.86
C GLU A 4 -15.55 31.27 -19.52
N ALA A 5 -15.05 30.38 -20.37
CA ALA A 5 -14.92 28.97 -20.05
C ALA A 5 -14.06 28.88 -18.78
N GLY A 6 -14.65 28.46 -17.67
CA GLY A 6 -13.93 28.31 -16.40
C GLY A 6 -12.70 27.45 -16.62
N GLU A 7 -11.52 28.05 -16.49
CA GLU A 7 -10.26 27.30 -16.51
C GLU A 7 -10.32 26.29 -15.37
N ALA A 8 -10.30 25.00 -15.72
CA ALA A 8 -10.14 23.94 -14.76
C ALA A 8 -8.74 24.09 -14.14
N LEU A 9 -8.67 24.74 -12.98
CA LEU A 9 -7.49 24.81 -12.15
C LEU A 9 -7.08 23.37 -11.85
N THR A 10 -6.11 22.86 -12.61
CA THR A 10 -5.52 21.55 -12.39
C THR A 10 -4.53 21.68 -11.24
N GLN A 11 -5.05 21.97 -10.04
CA GLN A 11 -4.26 21.95 -8.83
C GLN A 11 -3.99 20.49 -8.49
N LEU A 12 -2.74 20.09 -8.64
CA LEU A 12 -2.28 18.80 -8.16
C LEU A 12 -2.37 18.82 -6.63
N GLY A 13 -2.93 17.77 -6.04
CA GLY A 13 -2.93 17.61 -4.59
C GLY A 13 -1.51 17.36 -4.06
N PRO A 14 -1.24 17.65 -2.77
CA PRO A 14 0.08 17.48 -2.17
C PRO A 14 0.50 16.02 -2.02
N VAL A 15 -0.45 15.08 -2.11
CA VAL A 15 -0.22 13.64 -1.99
C VAL A 15 -0.57 12.98 -3.31
N GLN A 16 0.39 12.25 -3.87
CA GLN A 16 0.22 11.52 -5.12
C GLN A 16 0.56 10.05 -4.88
N PHE A 17 -0.35 9.16 -5.23
CA PHE A 17 -0.15 7.71 -5.12
C PHE A 17 0.21 7.11 -6.48
N SER A 18 1.13 6.15 -6.48
CA SER A 18 1.40 5.30 -7.64
C SER A 18 0.37 4.17 -7.74
N ILE A 19 0.30 3.55 -8.91
CA ILE A 19 -0.51 2.35 -9.11
C ILE A 19 0.09 1.23 -8.24
N GLY A 20 -0.78 0.50 -7.54
CA GLY A 20 -0.36 -0.63 -6.74
C GLY A 20 0.00 -1.85 -7.59
N TYR A 21 1.08 -2.54 -7.23
CA TYR A 21 1.53 -3.77 -7.89
C TYR A 21 1.51 -4.94 -6.92
N SER A 22 1.19 -6.14 -7.39
CA SER A 22 1.24 -7.35 -6.57
C SER A 22 2.69 -7.80 -6.35
N LEU A 23 3.00 -8.25 -5.14
CA LEU A 23 4.33 -8.77 -4.78
C LEU A 23 4.54 -10.22 -5.21
N HIS A 24 3.50 -10.87 -5.72
CA HIS A 24 3.52 -12.20 -6.30
C HIS A 24 2.51 -12.30 -7.46
N PRO A 25 2.64 -13.28 -8.37
CA PRO A 25 1.62 -13.62 -9.35
C PRO A 25 0.30 -13.98 -8.65
N VAL A 26 -0.80 -13.46 -9.17
CA VAL A 26 -2.11 -13.61 -8.55
C VAL A 26 -3.00 -14.48 -9.42
N GLU A 27 -3.72 -15.41 -8.79
CA GLU A 27 -4.75 -16.21 -9.43
C GLU A 27 -6.14 -15.60 -9.27
N THR A 28 -6.85 -15.47 -10.38
CA THR A 28 -8.28 -15.12 -10.42
C THR A 28 -9.12 -16.40 -10.36
N ILE A 29 -10.14 -16.41 -9.50
CA ILE A 29 -11.19 -17.44 -9.51
C ILE A 29 -12.48 -16.78 -10.02
N GLU A 30 -13.16 -17.47 -10.92
CA GLU A 30 -14.51 -17.12 -11.33
C GLU A 30 -15.52 -17.77 -10.38
N LEU A 31 -16.28 -16.94 -9.65
CA LEU A 31 -17.40 -17.38 -8.81
C LEU A 31 -18.72 -17.19 -9.58
N PRO A 32 -19.42 -18.28 -9.93
CA PRO A 32 -20.74 -18.16 -10.53
C PRO A 32 -21.75 -17.67 -9.47
N ILE A 33 -22.47 -16.60 -9.80
CA ILE A 33 -23.54 -16.03 -8.99
C ILE A 33 -24.85 -16.20 -9.76
N THR A 34 -25.83 -16.81 -9.12
CA THR A 34 -27.19 -16.91 -9.66
C THR A 34 -28.07 -15.85 -9.01
N ARG A 35 -28.57 -14.90 -9.80
CA ARG A 35 -29.54 -13.91 -9.33
C ARG A 35 -30.93 -14.31 -9.79
N VAL A 36 -31.78 -14.70 -8.85
CA VAL A 36 -33.20 -14.90 -9.12
C VAL A 36 -33.87 -13.53 -9.20
N ILE A 37 -34.40 -13.16 -10.37
CA ILE A 37 -35.21 -11.96 -10.54
C ILE A 37 -36.67 -12.36 -10.33
N PRO A 38 -37.34 -11.95 -9.23
CA PRO A 38 -38.76 -12.20 -9.07
C PRO A 38 -39.54 -11.29 -10.02
N SER A 39 -39.98 -11.83 -11.17
CA SER A 39 -40.88 -11.14 -12.09
C SER A 39 -42.34 -11.42 -11.71
N LYS A 40 -43.18 -10.36 -11.60
CA LYS A 40 -44.62 -10.44 -11.25
C LYS A 40 -45.50 -11.20 -12.27
N LYS A 41 -44.95 -11.69 -13.39
CA LYS A 41 -45.68 -12.52 -14.37
C LYS A 41 -45.28 -13.99 -14.18
N GLU A 42 -46.27 -14.81 -13.87
CA GLU A 42 -46.26 -16.23 -13.45
C GLU A 42 -45.38 -17.24 -14.25
N LYS A 43 -44.61 -16.85 -15.27
CA LYS A 43 -43.84 -17.80 -16.09
C LYS A 43 -42.46 -17.32 -16.57
N ALA A 44 -41.80 -16.43 -15.82
CA ALA A 44 -40.39 -16.12 -16.10
C ALA A 44 -39.48 -16.67 -14.98
N ARG A 45 -39.23 -17.98 -14.98
CA ARG A 45 -38.08 -18.59 -14.27
C ARG A 45 -36.81 -18.28 -15.08
N GLY A 46 -36.42 -17.01 -15.16
CA GLY A 46 -35.17 -16.59 -15.77
C GLY A 46 -34.21 -16.14 -14.67
N GLY A 47 -33.36 -17.05 -14.19
CA GLY A 47 -32.22 -16.66 -13.36
C GLY A 47 -31.20 -15.93 -14.24
N ALA A 48 -30.76 -14.74 -13.83
CA ALA A 48 -29.61 -14.11 -14.46
C ALA A 48 -28.35 -14.79 -13.93
N PHE A 49 -27.60 -15.43 -14.81
CA PHE A 49 -26.26 -15.94 -14.49
C PHE A 49 -25.29 -14.77 -14.57
N GLY A 50 -24.68 -14.44 -13.45
CA GLY A 50 -23.51 -13.56 -13.40
C GLY A 50 -22.31 -14.38 -12.98
N SER A 51 -21.12 -13.96 -13.38
CA SER A 51 -19.89 -14.42 -12.76
C SER A 51 -19.19 -13.26 -12.08
N LYS A 52 -18.50 -13.56 -10.98
CA LYS A 52 -17.69 -12.60 -10.25
C LYS A 52 -16.27 -13.14 -10.19
N GLU A 53 -15.34 -12.44 -10.81
CA GLU A 53 -13.92 -12.73 -10.64
C GLU A 53 -13.46 -12.22 -9.28
N ILE A 54 -12.80 -13.09 -8.52
CA ILE A 54 -12.19 -12.76 -7.24
C ILE A 54 -10.72 -13.19 -7.25
N LEU A 55 -9.89 -12.48 -6.49
CA LEU A 55 -8.52 -12.91 -6.24
C LEU A 55 -8.51 -13.82 -5.02
N ARG A 56 -7.83 -14.97 -5.09
CA ARG A 56 -7.65 -15.87 -3.92
C ARG A 56 -6.97 -15.14 -2.78
N TYR A 57 -5.81 -14.59 -3.09
CA TYR A 57 -4.98 -13.84 -2.19
C TYR A 57 -4.09 -12.92 -3.04
N SER A 58 -3.89 -11.69 -2.59
CA SER A 58 -2.99 -10.76 -3.24
C SER A 58 -2.37 -9.84 -2.19
N LEU A 59 -1.05 -9.82 -2.16
CA LEU A 59 -0.30 -8.82 -1.41
C LEU A 59 0.10 -7.69 -2.35
N ILE A 60 -0.52 -6.51 -2.18
CA ILE A 60 -0.35 -5.36 -3.07
C ILE A 60 0.49 -4.29 -2.37
N CYS A 61 1.52 -3.82 -3.05
CA CYS A 61 2.34 -2.69 -2.62
C CYS A 61 1.90 -1.42 -3.35
N PHE A 62 1.62 -0.36 -2.58
CA PHE A 62 1.30 0.96 -3.10
C PHE A 62 2.43 1.92 -2.74
N GLY A 63 2.90 2.69 -3.73
CA GLY A 63 3.82 3.80 -3.51
C GLY A 63 3.06 5.12 -3.40
N GLY A 64 3.68 6.10 -2.74
CA GLY A 64 3.15 7.45 -2.67
C GLY A 64 4.24 8.46 -2.37
N ILE A 65 4.05 9.67 -2.87
CA ILE A 65 4.95 10.80 -2.64
C ILE A 65 4.12 11.96 -2.10
N VAL A 66 4.59 12.55 -1.00
CA VAL A 66 4.06 13.79 -0.47
C VAL A 66 4.98 14.92 -0.95
N ASN A 67 4.46 15.80 -1.80
CA ASN A 67 5.20 16.91 -2.36
C ASN A 67 5.12 18.12 -1.43
N GLU A 68 6.25 18.46 -0.81
CA GLU A 68 6.35 19.58 0.13
C GLU A 68 6.05 20.94 -0.51
N ASN A 69 6.39 21.15 -1.78
CA ASN A 69 6.17 22.44 -2.45
C ASN A 69 4.68 22.70 -2.64
N VAL A 70 3.96 21.70 -3.14
CA VAL A 70 2.50 21.76 -3.27
C VAL A 70 1.86 21.79 -1.88
N GLY A 71 2.44 21.09 -0.89
CA GLY A 71 2.00 21.13 0.51
C GLY A 71 2.03 22.54 1.11
N LYS A 72 3.04 23.36 0.79
CA LYS A 72 3.10 24.77 1.22
C LYS A 72 2.00 25.62 0.59
N GLU A 73 1.71 25.40 -0.69
CA GLU A 73 0.65 26.10 -1.40
C GLU A 73 -0.75 25.68 -0.92
N THR A 74 -0.89 24.41 -0.51
CA THR A 74 -2.15 23.80 -0.06
C THR A 74 -2.32 23.77 1.47
N TRP A 75 -1.39 24.39 2.22
CA TRP A 75 -1.42 24.49 3.68
C TRP A 75 -1.45 23.14 4.41
N LEU A 76 -0.83 22.11 3.84
CA LEU A 76 -0.79 20.77 4.43
C LEU A 76 -0.07 20.81 5.78
N THR A 77 -0.81 20.50 6.86
CA THR A 77 -0.23 20.48 8.21
C THR A 77 0.32 19.10 8.57
N GLU A 78 1.15 19.06 9.62
CA GLU A 78 1.59 17.79 10.20
C GLU A 78 0.43 16.95 10.77
N ALA A 79 -0.63 17.61 11.25
CA ALA A 79 -1.84 16.93 11.71
C ALA A 79 -2.57 16.24 10.56
N ASP A 80 -2.69 16.90 9.40
CA ASP A 80 -3.32 16.32 8.22
C ASP A 80 -2.53 15.12 7.68
N ARG A 81 -1.19 15.22 7.68
CA ARG A 81 -0.33 14.09 7.32
C ARG A 81 -0.54 12.90 8.26
N ARG A 82 -0.65 13.15 9.56
CA ARG A 82 -0.91 12.08 10.54
C ARG A 82 -2.28 11.45 10.31
N LEU A 83 -3.31 12.26 10.06
CA LEU A 83 -4.67 11.80 9.76
C LEU A 83 -4.71 10.97 8.48
N LEU A 84 -3.95 11.36 7.45
CA LEU A 84 -3.81 10.57 6.22
C LEU A 84 -3.20 9.19 6.51
N LEU A 85 -2.10 9.12 7.25
CA LEU A 85 -1.45 7.85 7.58
C LEU A 85 -2.36 6.96 8.44
N GLU A 86 -3.11 7.57 9.37
CA GLU A 86 -4.13 6.87 10.15
C GLU A 86 -5.23 6.32 9.25
N ALA A 87 -5.76 7.14 8.33
CA ALA A 87 -6.81 6.75 7.40
C ALA A 87 -6.35 5.62 6.46
N LEU A 88 -5.09 5.61 6.01
CA LEU A 88 -4.53 4.52 5.23
C LEU A 88 -4.49 3.20 6.02
N TRP A 89 -4.13 3.27 7.30
CA TRP A 89 -4.00 2.10 8.17
C TRP A 89 -5.32 1.60 8.78
N ARG A 90 -6.25 2.48 9.12
CA ARG A 90 -7.55 2.12 9.70
C ARG A 90 -8.62 1.96 8.62
N GLY A 91 -8.61 2.80 7.61
CA GLY A 91 -9.61 2.81 6.55
C GLY A 91 -9.70 1.49 5.79
N THR A 92 -8.58 0.79 5.59
CA THR A 92 -8.61 -0.56 5.00
C THR A 92 -9.16 -1.63 5.94
N LYS A 93 -8.95 -1.50 7.26
CA LYS A 93 -9.48 -2.44 8.27
C LYS A 93 -10.99 -2.33 8.47
N GLU A 94 -11.55 -1.13 8.28
CA GLU A 94 -12.96 -0.86 8.55
C GLU A 94 -13.90 -1.22 7.39
N VAL A 95 -13.37 -1.59 6.22
CA VAL A 95 -14.18 -2.05 5.08
C VAL A 95 -14.62 -3.50 5.31
N ILE A 96 -15.67 -3.70 6.10
CA ILE A 96 -16.23 -5.03 6.45
C ILE A 96 -16.61 -5.86 5.20
N THR A 97 -16.92 -5.22 4.08
CA THR A 97 -17.34 -5.89 2.84
C THR A 97 -16.18 -6.49 2.04
N LYS A 98 -14.93 -6.17 2.37
CA LYS A 98 -13.74 -6.67 1.68
C LYS A 98 -12.72 -7.10 2.73
N ASN A 99 -12.26 -8.35 2.70
CA ASN A 99 -11.20 -8.87 3.59
C ASN A 99 -9.81 -8.28 3.24
N GLN A 100 -9.71 -6.96 3.23
CA GLN A 100 -8.48 -6.21 3.00
C GLN A 100 -7.91 -5.83 4.36
N ALA A 101 -6.62 -6.05 4.55
CA ALA A 101 -5.93 -5.69 5.78
C ALA A 101 -4.58 -5.06 5.42
N PRO A 102 -4.24 -3.91 6.01
CA PRO A 102 -2.92 -3.32 5.82
C PRO A 102 -1.90 -4.16 6.59
N ARG A 103 -0.78 -4.42 5.93
CA ARG A 103 0.27 -5.33 6.45
C ARG A 103 1.51 -4.57 6.89
N LEU A 104 1.95 -3.63 6.07
CA LEU A 104 3.14 -2.82 6.33
C LEU A 104 2.89 -1.42 5.78
N LEU A 105 3.16 -0.42 6.62
CA LEU A 105 3.20 0.98 6.23
C LEU A 105 4.59 1.51 6.56
N LEU A 106 5.23 2.09 5.56
CA LEU A 106 6.53 2.75 5.68
C LEU A 106 6.37 4.19 5.20
N HIS A 107 6.73 5.13 6.05
CA HIS A 107 6.73 6.55 5.75
C HIS A 107 8.14 7.09 5.95
N ILE A 108 8.79 7.46 4.85
CA ILE A 108 10.18 7.89 4.83
C ILE A 108 10.21 9.41 4.75
N ILE A 109 10.72 10.07 5.78
CA ILE A 109 10.84 11.53 5.86
C ILE A 109 12.26 11.93 5.50
N TYR A 110 12.42 12.83 4.54
CA TYR A 110 13.72 13.34 4.09
C TYR A 110 14.12 14.64 4.82
N LYS A 111 15.42 14.97 4.80
CA LYS A 111 15.99 16.21 5.36
C LYS A 111 16.07 17.33 4.33
N GLU A 112 16.36 16.99 3.08
CA GLU A 112 16.57 17.94 1.99
C GLU A 112 15.25 18.30 1.32
N ASN A 113 15.02 19.60 1.10
CA ASN A 113 13.90 20.06 0.27
C ASN A 113 14.14 19.60 -1.18
N ASN A 114 13.07 19.17 -1.86
CA ASN A 114 13.08 18.66 -3.24
C ASN A 114 13.83 17.34 -3.49
N PHE A 115 14.29 16.66 -2.44
CA PHE A 115 14.87 15.34 -2.58
C PHE A 115 13.82 14.26 -2.34
N HIS A 116 13.70 13.33 -3.28
CA HIS A 116 12.94 12.10 -3.08
C HIS A 116 13.68 10.95 -3.76
N ILE A 117 13.63 9.78 -3.14
CA ILE A 117 14.10 8.55 -3.78
C ILE A 117 12.92 8.00 -4.59
N GLY A 118 13.05 8.01 -5.91
CA GLY A 118 12.04 7.48 -6.80
C GLY A 118 11.92 5.97 -6.70
N GLN A 119 10.71 5.46 -6.90
CA GLN A 119 10.39 4.03 -7.05
C GLN A 119 10.91 3.18 -5.88
N LEU A 120 10.64 3.60 -4.64
CA LEU A 120 10.94 2.78 -3.47
C LEU A 120 10.02 1.55 -3.38
N ASP A 121 8.80 1.69 -3.87
CA ASP A 121 7.78 0.65 -3.94
C ASP A 121 8.20 -0.52 -4.84
N THR A 122 8.92 -0.27 -5.93
CA THR A 122 9.40 -1.32 -6.85
C THR A 122 10.56 -2.15 -6.28
N ARG A 123 11.17 -1.68 -5.18
CA ARG A 123 12.28 -2.35 -4.49
C ARG A 123 11.79 -3.30 -3.40
N ILE A 124 10.47 -3.39 -3.22
CA ILE A 124 9.83 -4.35 -2.33
C ILE A 124 9.39 -5.53 -3.17
N LYS A 125 9.74 -6.75 -2.74
CA LYS A 125 9.41 -7.99 -3.45
C LYS A 125 8.79 -9.01 -2.51
N GLY A 126 8.00 -9.93 -3.05
CA GLY A 126 7.58 -11.12 -2.32
C GLY A 126 8.68 -12.17 -2.31
N ASP A 127 8.93 -12.76 -1.15
CA ASP A 127 9.80 -13.91 -0.95
C ASP A 127 8.93 -15.11 -0.55
N TYR A 128 8.63 -15.96 -1.52
CA TYR A 128 7.70 -17.08 -1.43
C TYR A 128 8.19 -18.23 -2.33
N ASP A 129 7.60 -19.41 -2.16
CA ASP A 129 7.91 -20.57 -2.99
C ASP A 129 7.27 -20.41 -4.39
N PRO A 130 8.06 -20.35 -5.49
CA PRO A 130 7.52 -20.20 -6.84
C PRO A 130 6.54 -21.29 -7.26
N ASP A 131 6.70 -22.51 -6.73
CA ASP A 131 5.84 -23.66 -7.06
C ASP A 131 4.53 -23.65 -6.27
N HIS A 132 4.45 -22.85 -5.20
CA HIS A 132 3.27 -22.75 -4.34
C HIS A 132 2.87 -21.29 -4.12
N PRO A 133 1.99 -20.72 -4.99
CA PRO A 133 1.51 -19.36 -4.83
C PRO A 133 0.89 -19.13 -3.45
N PRO A 134 1.23 -18.02 -2.77
CA PRO A 134 0.78 -17.79 -1.42
C PRO A 134 -0.74 -17.58 -1.38
N THR A 135 -1.39 -18.27 -0.46
CA THR A 135 -2.83 -18.13 -0.17
C THR A 135 -3.09 -17.33 1.10
N THR A 136 -2.03 -17.13 1.91
CA THR A 136 -2.07 -16.38 3.16
C THR A 136 -0.79 -15.59 3.39
N ILE A 137 -0.87 -14.59 4.28
CA ILE A 137 0.28 -13.75 4.64
C ILE A 137 1.44 -14.53 5.29
N LYS A 138 1.18 -15.72 5.83
CA LYS A 138 2.20 -16.58 6.43
C LYS A 138 3.09 -17.29 5.41
N GLU A 139 2.62 -17.43 4.17
CA GLU A 139 3.30 -18.16 3.09
C GLU A 139 4.20 -17.25 2.24
N ILE A 140 4.18 -15.94 2.50
CA ILE A 140 4.98 -14.93 1.80
C ILE A 140 5.68 -14.03 2.81
N ALA A 141 6.98 -13.83 2.62
CA ALA A 141 7.74 -12.80 3.33
C ALA A 141 7.88 -11.54 2.47
N ILE A 142 7.89 -10.37 3.10
CA ILE A 142 8.18 -9.10 2.42
C ILE A 142 9.68 -8.90 2.38
N ASN A 143 10.28 -9.01 1.19
CA ASN A 143 11.69 -8.79 0.98
C ASN A 143 12.00 -7.28 0.91
N LEU A 144 12.80 -6.82 1.86
CA LEU A 144 13.22 -5.42 2.00
C LEU A 144 14.70 -5.20 1.65
N THR A 145 15.37 -6.18 1.05
CA THR A 145 16.82 -6.12 0.76
C THR A 145 17.19 -4.93 -0.12
N ASP A 146 16.54 -4.79 -1.27
CA ASP A 146 16.82 -3.71 -2.22
C ASP A 146 16.46 -2.35 -1.62
N LEU A 147 15.37 -2.29 -0.84
CA LEU A 147 14.94 -1.08 -0.13
C LEU A 147 15.98 -0.62 0.90
N ILE A 148 16.43 -1.53 1.78
CA ILE A 148 17.40 -1.22 2.84
C ILE A 148 18.74 -0.77 2.26
N ASN A 149 19.22 -1.44 1.21
CA ASN A 149 20.49 -1.09 0.57
C ASN A 149 20.49 0.36 0.08
N VAL A 150 19.36 0.81 -0.48
CA VAL A 150 19.19 2.17 -1.01
C VAL A 150 19.04 3.17 0.11
N LEU A 151 18.26 2.85 1.13
CA LEU A 151 18.14 3.70 2.31
C LEU A 151 19.50 3.91 2.98
N LYS A 152 20.34 2.86 3.02
CA LYS A 152 21.70 2.94 3.54
C LYS A 152 22.60 3.84 2.69
N GLU A 153 22.51 3.77 1.36
CA GLU A 153 23.23 4.67 0.45
C GLU A 153 22.86 6.15 0.70
N PHE A 154 21.59 6.42 0.95
CA PHE A 154 21.05 7.77 1.16
C PHE A 154 20.83 8.14 2.64
N GLN A 155 21.46 7.44 3.58
CA GLN A 155 21.24 7.64 5.02
C GLN A 155 21.46 9.10 5.49
N GLY A 156 22.37 9.83 4.83
CA GLY A 156 22.62 11.24 5.11
C GLY A 156 21.40 12.14 4.85
N LYS A 157 20.56 11.77 3.89
CA LYS A 157 19.43 12.55 3.38
C LYS A 157 18.08 12.16 3.99
N VAL A 158 18.00 11.01 4.63
CA VAL A 158 16.78 10.57 5.33
C VAL A 158 16.82 11.09 6.77
N LYS A 159 15.72 11.70 7.21
CA LYS A 159 15.54 12.23 8.56
C LYS A 159 15.10 11.15 9.53
N VAL A 160 14.02 10.45 9.20
CA VAL A 160 13.41 9.40 10.02
C VAL A 160 12.58 8.47 9.16
N ILE A 161 12.52 7.20 9.53
CA ILE A 161 11.61 6.21 8.96
C ILE A 161 10.52 5.94 9.99
N GLU A 162 9.30 6.30 9.64
CA GLU A 162 8.11 5.98 10.41
C GLU A 162 7.51 4.67 9.88
N TYR A 163 7.12 3.76 10.77
CA TYR A 163 6.56 2.46 10.35
C TYR A 163 5.40 1.97 11.20
N LEU A 164 4.58 1.13 10.57
CA LEU A 164 3.60 0.26 11.20
C LEU A 164 3.62 -1.10 10.52
N ILE A 165 3.54 -2.16 11.32
CA ILE A 165 3.56 -3.53 10.83
C ILE A 165 2.50 -4.37 11.52
N ASP A 166 1.84 -5.21 10.74
CA ASP A 166 0.91 -6.22 11.23
C ASP A 166 1.70 -7.39 11.83
N PRO A 167 1.34 -7.88 13.05
CA PRO A 167 2.11 -8.93 13.72
C PRO A 167 2.22 -10.25 12.95
N ALA A 168 1.33 -10.52 12.00
CA ALA A 168 1.36 -11.74 11.20
C ALA A 168 2.33 -11.67 10.01
N VAL A 169 2.96 -10.51 9.78
CA VAL A 169 3.89 -10.30 8.67
C VAL A 169 5.26 -10.89 8.97
N THR A 170 5.81 -11.58 7.98
CA THR A 170 7.21 -12.00 7.95
C THR A 170 7.97 -11.09 7.00
N LEU A 171 9.15 -10.63 7.42
CA LEU A 171 10.06 -9.83 6.61
C LEU A 171 11.23 -10.71 6.15
N SER A 172 11.87 -10.37 5.03
CA SER A 172 13.14 -10.97 4.66
C SER A 172 14.18 -9.92 4.24
N TYR A 173 15.43 -10.20 4.63
CA TYR A 173 16.60 -9.38 4.28
C TYR A 173 17.80 -10.29 4.02
N ALA A 174 18.41 -10.14 2.84
CA ALA A 174 19.54 -10.96 2.39
C ALA A 174 19.30 -12.48 2.56
N GLY A 175 18.08 -12.94 2.30
CA GLY A 175 17.68 -14.35 2.40
C GLY A 175 17.38 -14.85 3.83
N LYS A 176 17.54 -14.01 4.85
CA LYS A 176 17.13 -14.33 6.23
C LYS A 176 15.72 -13.81 6.50
N LYS A 177 14.91 -14.62 7.18
CA LYS A 177 13.54 -14.25 7.59
C LYS A 177 13.55 -13.65 8.99
N TYR A 178 12.70 -12.65 9.19
CA TYR A 178 12.51 -11.91 10.43
C TYR A 178 11.02 -11.80 10.74
N SER A 179 10.67 -11.87 12.01
CA SER A 179 9.32 -11.61 12.50
C SER A 179 9.00 -10.11 12.51
N ALA A 180 7.72 -9.76 12.61
CA ALA A 180 7.28 -8.36 12.71
C ALA A 180 7.92 -7.60 13.89
N THR A 181 8.24 -8.28 14.99
CA THR A 181 8.90 -7.67 16.17
C THR A 181 10.36 -7.29 15.91
N GLU A 182 11.00 -7.88 14.90
CA GLU A 182 12.42 -7.67 14.58
C GLU A 182 12.62 -6.57 13.53
N ILE A 183 11.55 -5.89 13.09
CA ILE A 183 11.63 -4.82 12.09
C ILE A 183 12.58 -3.69 12.51
N GLU A 184 12.62 -3.35 13.80
CA GLU A 184 13.53 -2.32 14.31
C GLU A 184 15.00 -2.71 14.12
N GLN A 185 15.34 -3.98 14.32
CA GLN A 185 16.69 -4.49 14.11
C GLN A 185 17.08 -4.44 12.63
N LEU A 186 16.13 -4.78 11.76
CA LEU A 186 16.30 -4.78 10.31
C LEU A 186 16.45 -3.36 9.77
N LEU A 187 15.65 -2.41 10.25
CA LEU A 187 15.76 -1.00 9.87
C LEU A 187 17.00 -0.33 10.50
N ALA A 188 17.47 -0.77 11.68
CA ALA A 188 18.69 -0.25 12.30
C ALA A 188 19.94 -0.46 11.44
N ILE A 189 19.93 -1.43 10.51
CA ILE A 189 20.99 -1.65 9.51
C ILE A 189 21.23 -0.39 8.65
N THR A 190 20.18 0.41 8.43
CA THR A 190 20.26 1.65 7.64
C THR A 190 20.94 2.79 8.39
N GLN A 191 21.15 2.68 9.71
CA GLN A 191 21.62 3.77 10.59
C GLN A 191 20.73 5.02 10.58
N ILE A 192 19.50 4.92 10.06
CA ILE A 192 18.52 5.99 10.06
C ILE A 192 17.68 5.89 11.34
N PRO A 193 17.30 7.01 11.99
CA PRO A 193 16.34 6.99 13.07
C PRO A 193 15.02 6.34 12.64
N VAL A 194 14.52 5.42 13.44
CA VAL A 194 13.25 4.73 13.20
C VAL A 194 12.24 5.09 14.28
N ARG A 195 10.98 5.23 13.89
CA ARG A 195 9.88 5.55 14.80
C ARG A 195 8.67 4.68 14.47
N LYS A 196 8.16 3.97 15.47
CA LYS A 196 6.86 3.31 15.34
C LYS A 196 5.75 4.37 15.39
N LEU A 197 4.84 4.34 14.43
CA LEU A 197 3.65 5.19 14.50
C LEU A 197 2.64 4.58 15.47
N GLU A 198 2.01 5.43 16.26
CA GLU A 198 0.91 5.07 17.14
C GLU A 198 -0.27 6.00 16.85
N PHE A 199 -1.43 5.39 16.58
CA PHE A 199 -2.71 6.03 16.32
C PHE A 199 -3.73 5.56 17.34
#